data_AF-A0A3A9VQF3-F1
#
_entry.id   AF-A0A3A9VQF3-F1
#
_cell.length_a   1.000
_cell.length_b   1.000
_cell.length_c   1.000
_cell.angle_alpha   90.00
_cell.angle_beta   90.00
_cell.angle_gamma   90.00
#
_symmetry.space_group_name_H-M   'P 1'
#
loop_
_entity.id
_entity.type
_entity.pdbx_description
1 polymer ?
#
loop_
_entity_poly.entity_id
_entity_poly.type
_entity_poly.pdbx_seq_one_letter_code
_entity_poly.pdbx_strand_id
1 'polypeptide(L)' 'MINKIKNLGTSLNKEQQKEINGGYIAGRRCNTNADCWNLSPFLGPGDVSCRYSPFSSYKVCQFN' A
#
# COMPACT_ATOMS: atom_id res chain seq x y z
N MET A 1 -3.53 7.55 25.07
CA MET A 1 -2.71 7.64 23.83
C MET A 1 -1.21 7.78 24.17
N ILE A 2 -0.60 6.81 24.87
CA ILE A 2 0.82 6.87 25.29
C ILE A 2 1.66 5.68 24.74
N ASN A 3 1.01 4.62 24.24
CA ASN A 3 1.72 3.40 23.79
C ASN A 3 2.33 3.46 22.38
N LYS A 4 2.16 4.55 21.61
CA LYS A 4 2.67 4.64 20.22
C LYS A 4 4.10 5.20 20.09
N ILE A 5 4.73 5.64 21.17
CA ILE A 5 6.02 6.37 21.13
C ILE A 5 7.23 5.45 21.39
N LYS A 6 7.04 4.15 21.68
CA LYS A 6 8.16 3.24 22.02
C LYS A 6 9.03 2.78 20.84
N ASN A 7 8.70 3.14 19.59
CA ASN A 7 9.45 2.70 18.40
C ASN A 7 10.06 3.86 17.59
N LEU A 8 10.41 4.98 18.21
CA LEU A 8 11.28 5.96 17.55
C LEU A 8 12.73 5.44 17.54
N GLY A 9 13.16 4.90 16.40
CA GLY A 9 14.57 4.53 16.15
C GLY A 9 14.80 3.08 15.75
N THR A 10 13.79 2.22 15.85
CA THR A 10 13.84 0.85 15.33
C THR A 10 13.16 0.80 13.97
N SER A 11 13.88 0.30 12.96
CA SER A 11 13.34 -0.05 11.65
C SER A 11 12.08 -0.89 11.87
N LEU A 12 10.91 -0.30 11.60
CA LEU A 12 9.62 -0.98 11.74
C LEU A 12 9.65 -2.30 10.98
N ASN A 13 9.23 -3.38 11.64
CA ASN A 13 9.15 -4.68 10.99
C ASN A 13 8.09 -4.63 9.87
N LYS A 14 8.29 -5.34 8.75
CA LYS A 14 7.44 -5.22 7.54
C LYS A 14 5.93 -5.27 7.83
N GLU A 15 5.51 -6.08 8.80
CA GLU A 15 4.11 -6.20 9.25
C GLU A 15 3.60 -4.94 9.97
N GLN A 16 4.40 -4.36 10.88
CA GLN A 16 4.05 -3.10 11.57
C GLN A 16 4.08 -1.90 10.62
N GLN A 17 4.96 -1.97 9.63
CA GLN A 17 5.06 -1.01 8.55
C GLN A 17 3.86 -1.12 7.60
N LYS A 18 3.29 -2.31 7.42
CA LYS A 18 1.99 -2.53 6.73
C LYS A 18 0.80 -1.99 7.55
N GLU A 19 0.82 -2.07 8.88
CA GLU A 19 -0.23 -1.45 9.72
C GLU A 19 -0.16 0.09 9.77
N ILE A 20 1.04 0.67 9.76
CA ILE A 20 1.25 2.12 9.92
C ILE A 20 1.29 2.86 8.57
N ASN A 21 2.01 2.29 7.59
CA ASN A 21 2.22 2.86 6.25
C ASN A 21 1.55 2.06 5.13
N GLY A 22 0.92 0.91 5.41
CA GLY A 22 0.00 0.25 4.48
C GLY A 22 -1.30 1.05 4.42
N GLY A 23 -1.19 2.32 4.04
CA GLY A 23 -2.31 3.09 3.58
C GLY A 23 -3.03 2.27 2.52
N TYR A 24 -4.34 2.20 2.65
CA TYR A 24 -5.23 1.47 1.77
C TYR A 24 -5.00 1.92 0.31
N ILE A 25 -4.09 1.25 -0.37
CA ILE A 25 -3.77 1.50 -1.79
C ILE A 25 -4.81 0.85 -2.68
N ALA A 26 -5.56 -0.13 -2.18
CA ALA A 26 -6.75 -0.62 -2.87
C ALA A 26 -7.70 0.55 -3.15
N GLY A 27 -7.96 0.83 -4.43
CA GLY A 27 -8.79 1.96 -4.85
C GLY A 27 -8.03 3.26 -5.14
N ARG A 28 -6.71 3.34 -4.89
CA ARG A 28 -5.88 4.47 -5.39
C ARG A 28 -5.82 4.42 -6.90
N ARG A 29 -6.09 5.54 -7.55
CA ARG A 29 -5.95 5.67 -9.00
C ARG A 29 -4.50 5.45 -9.43
N CYS A 30 -4.32 4.72 -10.51
CA CYS A 30 -3.01 4.37 -11.08
C CYS A 30 -3.09 4.37 -12.61
N ASN A 31 -1.94 4.41 -13.26
CA ASN A 31 -1.84 4.26 -14.72
C ASN A 31 -1.10 2.97 -15.09
N THR A 32 -0.10 2.62 -14.29
CA THR A 32 0.75 1.45 -14.44
C THR A 32 0.76 0.63 -13.15
N ASN A 33 1.08 -0.66 -13.25
CA ASN A 33 1.24 -1.48 -12.05
C ASN A 33 2.35 -0.93 -11.14
N ALA A 34 3.36 -0.26 -11.73
CA ALA A 34 4.44 0.40 -11.01
C ALA A 34 3.98 1.48 -10.04
N ASP A 35 2.96 2.24 -10.42
CA ASP A 35 2.37 3.21 -9.50
C ASP A 35 1.90 2.53 -8.21
N CYS A 36 1.36 1.33 -8.30
CA CYS A 36 0.78 0.63 -7.16
C CYS A 36 1.79 0.06 -6.18
N TRP A 37 2.87 -0.57 -6.66
CA TRP A 37 3.91 -1.07 -5.77
C TRP A 37 4.89 0.03 -5.36
N ASN A 38 5.09 1.10 -6.15
CA ASN A 38 5.86 2.27 -5.69
C ASN A 38 5.14 3.04 -4.58
N LEU A 39 3.80 2.98 -4.54
CA LEU A 39 2.98 3.57 -3.47
C LEU A 39 3.09 2.81 -2.14
N SER A 40 3.65 1.60 -2.13
CA SER A 40 3.78 0.78 -0.92
C SER A 40 5.21 0.30 -0.73
N PRO A 41 5.86 0.60 0.40
CA PRO A 41 7.21 0.10 0.65
C PRO A 41 7.28 -1.42 0.88
N PHE A 42 6.13 -2.13 0.91
CA PHE A 42 6.04 -3.54 1.29
C PHE A 42 5.49 -4.45 0.20
N LEU A 43 4.94 -3.89 -0.87
CA LEU A 43 4.32 -4.67 -1.93
C LEU A 43 5.21 -4.60 -3.15
N GLY A 44 5.44 -5.77 -3.76
CA GLY A 44 6.25 -5.87 -4.95
C GLY A 44 5.42 -6.02 -6.22
N PRO A 45 6.11 -6.10 -7.37
CA PRO A 45 5.50 -6.57 -8.61
C PRO A 45 5.01 -8.01 -8.40
N GLY A 46 3.70 -8.17 -8.16
CA GLY A 46 3.07 -9.46 -7.86
C GLY A 46 2.00 -9.40 -6.78
N ASP A 47 2.17 -8.54 -5.77
CA ASP A 47 1.18 -8.40 -4.68
C ASP A 47 0.06 -7.42 -5.03
N VAL A 48 0.35 -6.43 -5.89
CA VAL A 48 -0.58 -5.39 -6.30
C VAL A 48 -0.45 -5.11 -7.79
N SER A 49 -1.57 -4.77 -8.42
CA SER A 49 -1.63 -4.39 -9.83
C SER A 49 -2.62 -3.27 -10.09
N CYS A 50 -2.40 -2.56 -11.18
CA CYS A 50 -3.23 -1.46 -11.63
C CYS A 50 -4.30 -1.98 -12.59
N ARG A 51 -5.54 -2.11 -12.11
CA ARG A 51 -6.66 -2.70 -12.86
C ARG A 51 -7.92 -1.85 -12.75
N TYR A 52 -8.80 -1.98 -13.73
CA TYR A 52 -10.14 -1.37 -13.61
C TYR A 52 -10.88 -2.02 -12.44
N SER A 53 -11.44 -1.17 -11.57
CA SER A 53 -12.34 -1.63 -10.52
C SER A 53 -13.77 -1.60 -11.05
N PRO A 54 -14.61 -2.60 -10.73
CA PRO A 54 -16.03 -2.57 -11.09
C PRO A 54 -16.77 -1.36 -10.50
N PHE A 55 -16.19 -0.69 -9.50
CA PHE A 55 -16.75 0.49 -8.83
C PHE A 55 -16.11 1.82 -9.28
N SER A 56 -15.25 1.83 -10.31
CA SER A 56 -14.60 3.05 -10.77
C SER A 56 -14.35 3.06 -12.27
N SER A 57 -14.60 4.21 -12.92
CA SER A 57 -14.30 4.43 -14.35
C SER A 57 -12.81 4.54 -14.67
N TYR A 58 -11.94 4.40 -13.67
CA TYR A 58 -10.51 4.55 -13.78
C TYR A 58 -9.79 3.30 -13.26
N LYS A 59 -8.57 3.08 -13.74
CA LYS A 59 -7.72 2.04 -13.17
C LYS A 59 -7.32 2.44 -11.75
N VAL A 60 -7.43 1.49 -10.85
CA VAL A 60 -7.02 1.62 -9.47
C VAL A 60 -6.11 0.47 -9.08
N CYS A 61 -5.30 0.68 -8.06
CA CYS A 61 -4.51 -0.37 -7.48
C CYS A 61 -5.44 -1.37 -6.80
N GLN A 62 -5.21 -2.64 -7.08
CA GLN A 62 -5.92 -3.77 -6.50
C GLN A 62 -4.90 -4.82 -6.11
N PHE A 63 -5.12 -5.47 -4.98
CA PHE A 63 -4.34 -6.63 -4.60
C PHE A 63 -4.61 -7.75 -5.61
N ASN A 64 -3.54 -8.45 -6.02
CA ASN A 64 -3.68 -9.63 -6.88
C ASN A 64 -4.27 -10.81 -6.11
#